data_AF-A0A1G3IQP6-F1
#
_entry.id   AF-A0A1G3IQP6-F1
#
_cell.length_a   1.000
_cell.length_b   1.000
_cell.length_c   1.000
_cell.angle_alpha   90.00
_cell.angle_beta   90.00
_cell.angle_gamma   90.00
#
_symmetry.space_group_name_H-M   'P 1'
#
loop_
_entity.id
_entity.type
_entity.pdbx_description
1 polymer ?
#
loop_
_entity_poly.entity_id
_entity_poly.type
_entity_poly.pdbx_seq_one_letter_code
_entity_poly.pdbx_strand_id
1 'polypeptide(L)'
;MRFVAFYRLLSLCGFLVAGGGASAAELCAIDEMIESHKSGLALYREEDYEGARARWRPLAELGFPPAQGRLAELHAEGRGGPAANLKEAGRWALFASHAGDVEGTEAAAKIRKALGEVAFQEIMAAAKGWRPTLPPCLRFDYGRFEAVDGHSARIGPSLVRLDPKFPDEAAKAILERFRAAFGLALRMSVSAALYLSPIKTYHIIPGDKYDRYVGWKAGARGRDLEMTVGNVLDKSPSFLAAAILQEATREAYRRIPGARLNDPYQRTFKGKRIVGSVYPDVNNQPFFNAVLQALEIAEQLPPDVRRHVDIIDEIRYNPISEQMTQGGIVDPGIGYYDRRLSAEGRRVIFFRRDMKWSYPADVLLTIVHEGTHATQHRDAERLMRELPEKHARLQAIGADGETGGAETEALRRAIADGETYLRLWQRKSGSEAENSASVKRFECEATVQEIKTAQVLGYQSTAITKSPYFKLCDDVQKMMAEWKDRALREGLKRANERPER
;
A
#
# COMPACT_ATOMS: atom_id res chain seq x y z
N MET A 1 9.10 -26.75 -70.32
CA MET A 1 10.38 -26.08 -69.96
C MET A 1 10.23 -24.58 -70.11
N ARG A 2 10.23 -23.83 -69.00
CA ARG A 2 10.65 -22.41 -68.92
C ARG A 2 10.87 -22.08 -67.43
N PHE A 3 12.11 -21.74 -67.11
CA PHE A 3 12.61 -21.36 -65.79
C PHE A 3 12.06 -19.99 -65.37
N VAL A 4 11.73 -19.82 -64.08
CA VAL A 4 11.47 -18.52 -63.44
C VAL A 4 12.46 -18.33 -62.30
N ALA A 5 12.98 -17.11 -62.24
CA ALA A 5 14.07 -16.63 -61.39
C ALA A 5 13.71 -16.53 -59.90
N PHE A 6 14.71 -16.70 -59.03
CA PHE A 6 14.66 -16.31 -57.62
C PHE A 6 15.75 -15.27 -57.32
N TYR A 7 15.33 -14.11 -56.84
CA TYR A 7 16.17 -13.02 -56.33
C TYR A 7 16.79 -13.42 -54.98
N ARG A 8 18.09 -13.17 -54.78
CA ARG A 8 18.74 -13.08 -53.47
C ARG A 8 18.90 -11.60 -53.11
N LEU A 9 18.17 -11.15 -52.09
CA LEU A 9 18.37 -9.86 -51.42
C LEU A 9 19.12 -10.12 -50.11
N LEU A 10 20.41 -9.76 -50.08
CA LEU A 10 21.21 -9.61 -48.86
C LEU A 10 20.88 -8.24 -48.27
N SER A 11 20.05 -8.21 -47.21
CA SER A 11 19.80 -7.01 -46.43
C SER A 11 20.75 -7.02 -45.22
N LEU A 12 21.77 -6.17 -45.26
CA LEU A 12 22.59 -5.84 -44.09
C LEU A 12 21.72 -5.09 -43.08
N CYS A 13 21.28 -5.76 -42.01
CA CYS A 13 20.88 -5.09 -40.77
C CYS A 13 22.15 -4.88 -39.93
N GLY A 14 22.77 -3.71 -40.07
CA GLY A 14 23.70 -3.20 -39.07
C GLY A 14 22.92 -2.77 -37.83
N PHE A 15 22.90 -3.62 -36.80
CA PHE A 15 22.57 -3.18 -35.45
C PHE A 15 23.72 -2.32 -34.94
N LEU A 16 23.56 -1.00 -35.00
CA LEU A 16 24.36 -0.08 -34.21
C LEU A 16 23.95 -0.27 -32.75
N VAL A 17 24.72 -1.06 -32.01
CA VAL A 17 24.72 -1.01 -30.54
C VAL A 17 25.43 0.28 -30.17
N ALA A 18 24.67 1.35 -29.91
CA ALA A 18 25.20 2.58 -29.37
C ALA A 18 25.71 2.31 -27.94
N GLY A 19 27.00 2.04 -27.80
CA GLY A 19 27.71 1.88 -26.54
C GLY A 19 28.01 3.21 -25.81
N GLY A 20 27.14 4.22 -25.95
CA GLY A 20 27.24 5.47 -25.20
C GLY A 20 26.46 5.35 -23.89
N GLY A 21 27.15 5.30 -22.76
CA GLY A 21 26.50 5.47 -21.45
C GLY A 21 25.90 6.88 -21.36
N ALA A 22 24.59 6.97 -21.08
CA ALA A 22 23.93 8.27 -20.90
C ALA A 22 24.64 9.07 -19.80
N SER A 23 24.91 10.35 -20.08
CA SER A 23 25.51 11.24 -19.08
C SER A 23 24.48 11.61 -18.01
N ALA A 24 24.93 12.01 -16.81
CA ALA A 24 24.02 12.44 -15.74
C ALA A 24 23.13 13.62 -16.15
N ALA A 25 23.54 14.40 -17.16
CA ALA A 25 22.80 15.54 -17.69
C ALA A 25 21.55 15.15 -18.52
N GLU A 26 21.48 13.91 -19.02
CA GLU A 26 20.44 13.44 -19.95
C GLU A 26 19.35 12.61 -19.27
N LEU A 27 19.56 12.19 -18.02
CA LEU A 27 18.64 11.30 -17.30
C LEU A 27 17.54 12.10 -16.59
N CYS A 28 16.38 12.18 -17.22
CA CYS A 28 15.25 12.98 -16.75
C CYS A 28 14.07 12.15 -16.23
N ALA A 29 14.05 10.84 -16.51
CA ALA A 29 13.02 9.94 -16.04
C ALA A 29 13.60 8.82 -15.16
N ILE A 30 12.89 8.48 -14.07
CA ILE A 30 13.31 7.37 -13.22
C ILE A 30 13.35 6.04 -13.99
N ASP A 31 12.52 5.89 -15.02
CA ASP A 31 12.45 4.68 -15.85
C ASP A 31 13.75 4.47 -16.64
N GLU A 32 14.36 5.56 -17.14
CA GLU A 32 15.66 5.53 -17.80
C GLU A 32 16.77 5.16 -16.80
N MET A 33 16.69 5.69 -15.58
CA MET A 33 17.63 5.37 -14.49
C MET A 33 17.53 3.90 -14.09
N ILE A 34 16.32 3.35 -14.00
CA ILE A 34 16.06 1.94 -13.72
C ILE A 34 16.65 1.06 -14.82
N GLU A 35 16.44 1.39 -16.09
CA GLU A 35 16.99 0.58 -17.19
C GLU A 35 18.53 0.69 -17.25
N SER A 36 19.10 1.87 -17.02
CA SER A 36 20.56 2.04 -16.90
C SER A 36 21.12 1.22 -15.73
N HIS A 37 20.45 1.22 -14.58
CA HIS A 37 20.87 0.41 -13.43
C HIS A 37 20.83 -1.09 -13.73
N LYS A 38 19.75 -1.56 -14.37
CA LYS A 38 19.58 -2.94 -14.81
C LYS A 38 20.65 -3.35 -15.83
N SER A 39 21.01 -2.47 -16.77
CA SER A 39 22.14 -2.69 -17.68
C SER A 39 23.45 -2.81 -16.91
N GLY A 40 23.69 -1.96 -15.91
CA GLY A 40 24.85 -2.09 -15.02
C GLY A 40 24.88 -3.42 -14.26
N LEU A 41 23.73 -3.91 -13.79
CA LEU A 41 23.62 -5.23 -13.15
C LEU A 41 23.87 -6.40 -14.12
N ALA A 42 23.59 -6.24 -15.41
CA ALA A 42 23.92 -7.25 -16.42
C ALA A 42 25.44 -7.31 -16.64
N LEU A 43 26.07 -6.15 -16.87
CA LEU A 43 27.53 -6.05 -17.04
C LEU A 43 28.28 -6.55 -15.82
N TYR A 44 27.81 -6.22 -14.61
CA TYR A 44 28.40 -6.72 -13.37
C TYR A 44 28.37 -8.26 -13.28
N ARG A 45 27.28 -8.89 -13.73
CA ARG A 45 27.14 -10.36 -13.76
C ARG A 45 28.04 -11.01 -14.81
N GLU A 46 28.37 -10.27 -15.86
CA GLU A 46 29.33 -10.66 -16.90
C GLU A 46 30.78 -10.33 -16.52
N GLU A 47 31.00 -9.86 -15.27
CA GLU A 47 32.30 -9.42 -14.75
C GLU A 47 32.90 -8.21 -15.49
N ASP A 48 32.13 -7.53 -16.35
CA ASP A 48 32.47 -6.22 -16.91
C ASP A 48 32.19 -5.12 -15.88
N TYR A 49 33.09 -5.04 -14.89
CA TYR A 49 32.99 -4.07 -13.80
C TYR A 49 33.23 -2.63 -14.26
N GLU A 50 34.03 -2.42 -15.32
CA GLU A 50 34.25 -1.08 -15.88
C GLU A 50 32.98 -0.57 -16.55
N GLY A 51 32.34 -1.41 -17.36
CA GLY A 51 31.04 -1.14 -17.95
C GLY A 51 29.96 -0.92 -16.90
N ALA A 52 29.88 -1.77 -15.88
CA ALA A 52 28.93 -1.61 -14.77
C ALA A 52 29.13 -0.27 -14.03
N ARG A 53 30.38 0.08 -13.71
CA ARG A 53 30.73 1.36 -13.11
C ARG A 53 30.34 2.54 -14.00
N ALA A 54 30.57 2.44 -15.30
CA ALA A 54 30.19 3.48 -16.27
C ALA A 54 28.68 3.72 -16.29
N ARG A 55 27.85 2.68 -16.08
CA ARG A 55 26.40 2.81 -15.95
C ARG A 55 25.96 3.39 -14.61
N TRP A 56 26.59 2.99 -13.52
CA TRP A 56 26.17 3.40 -12.17
C TRP A 56 26.68 4.78 -11.74
N ARG A 57 27.85 5.22 -12.18
CA ARG A 57 28.41 6.52 -11.78
C ARG A 57 27.47 7.71 -12.06
N PRO A 58 26.92 7.88 -13.27
CA PRO A 58 25.96 8.95 -13.53
C PRO A 58 24.73 8.89 -12.60
N LEU A 59 24.20 7.69 -12.34
CA LEU A 59 23.05 7.49 -11.45
C LEU A 59 23.37 7.86 -10.00
N ALA A 60 24.55 7.46 -9.51
CA ALA A 60 24.98 7.75 -8.16
C ALA A 60 25.18 9.25 -7.91
N GLU A 61 25.72 9.97 -8.89
CA GLU A 61 25.86 11.43 -8.89
C GLU A 61 24.51 12.15 -8.87
N LEU A 62 23.46 11.54 -9.46
CA LEU A 62 22.08 12.00 -9.39
C LEU A 62 21.39 11.70 -8.05
N GLY A 63 22.04 10.96 -7.16
CA GLY A 63 21.45 10.56 -5.88
C GLY A 63 20.58 9.31 -5.97
N PHE A 64 20.81 8.43 -6.95
CA PHE A 64 20.09 7.16 -7.10
C PHE A 64 20.68 6.08 -6.18
N PRO A 65 20.05 5.74 -5.04
CA PRO A 65 20.66 4.94 -3.99
C PRO A 65 21.12 3.53 -4.40
N PRO A 66 20.37 2.77 -5.21
CA PRO A 66 20.83 1.46 -5.65
C PRO A 66 22.16 1.50 -6.42
N ALA A 67 22.37 2.55 -7.22
CA ALA A 67 23.66 2.73 -7.92
C ALA A 67 24.77 3.17 -6.96
N GLN A 68 24.46 3.99 -5.96
CA GLN A 68 25.41 4.37 -4.92
C GLN A 68 25.88 3.16 -4.11
N GLY A 69 24.97 2.25 -3.72
CA GLY A 69 25.32 1.00 -3.05
C GLY A 69 26.24 0.11 -3.88
N ARG A 70 25.94 -0.04 -5.18
CA ARG A 70 26.78 -0.81 -6.11
C ARG A 70 28.15 -0.18 -6.38
N LEU A 71 28.23 1.14 -6.48
CA LEU A 71 29.53 1.81 -6.58
C LEU A 71 30.35 1.64 -5.30
N ALA A 72 29.72 1.70 -4.14
CA ALA A 72 30.41 1.46 -2.88
C ALA A 72 31.07 0.06 -2.86
N GLU A 73 30.36 -0.95 -3.34
CA GLU A 73 30.88 -2.32 -3.51
C GLU A 73 32.11 -2.35 -4.43
N LEU A 74 32.00 -1.80 -5.65
CA LEU A 74 33.10 -1.74 -6.61
C LEU A 74 34.34 -1.00 -6.06
N HIS A 75 34.13 0.16 -5.43
CA HIS A 75 35.22 0.94 -4.84
C HIS A 75 35.88 0.23 -3.65
N ALA A 76 35.11 -0.50 -2.84
CA ALA A 76 35.68 -1.24 -1.71
C ALA A 76 36.54 -2.42 -2.18
N GLU A 77 36.20 -3.02 -3.31
CA GLU A 77 36.86 -4.20 -3.86
C GLU A 77 37.96 -3.86 -4.89
N GLY A 78 38.04 -2.61 -5.34
CA GLY A 78 38.97 -2.19 -6.39
C GLY A 78 38.65 -2.80 -7.75
N ARG A 79 37.35 -3.00 -8.04
CA ARG A 79 36.86 -3.55 -9.31
C ARG A 79 36.38 -2.42 -10.23
N GLY A 80 36.57 -2.59 -11.54
CA GLY A 80 36.06 -1.65 -12.54
C GLY A 80 36.90 -0.38 -12.75
N GLY A 81 38.22 -0.50 -12.62
CA GLY A 81 39.20 0.51 -13.05
C GLY A 81 40.09 1.03 -11.91
N PRO A 82 39.56 1.77 -10.91
CA PRO A 82 40.38 2.29 -9.81
C PRO A 82 40.80 1.21 -8.80
N ALA A 83 41.97 1.40 -8.19
CA ALA A 83 42.37 0.62 -7.01
C ALA A 83 41.38 0.81 -5.85
N ALA A 84 41.34 -0.17 -4.94
CA ALA A 84 40.42 -0.15 -3.80
C ALA A 84 40.54 1.15 -2.99
N ASN A 85 39.41 1.80 -2.74
CA ASN A 85 39.32 3.05 -2.00
C ASN A 85 38.16 2.99 -1.01
N LEU A 86 38.45 2.50 0.19
CA LEU A 86 37.46 2.36 1.26
C LEU A 86 36.86 3.70 1.72
N LYS A 87 37.59 4.81 1.58
CA LYS A 87 37.06 6.14 1.94
C LYS A 87 35.96 6.59 0.97
N GLU A 88 36.20 6.42 -0.33
CA GLU A 88 35.21 6.74 -1.36
C GLU A 88 34.04 5.75 -1.33
N ALA A 89 34.32 4.46 -1.17
CA ALA A 89 33.30 3.44 -0.97
C ALA A 89 32.39 3.79 0.22
N GLY A 90 32.99 4.22 1.34
CA GLY A 90 32.24 4.60 2.53
C GLY A 90 31.30 5.78 2.26
N ARG A 91 31.71 6.78 1.48
CA ARG A 91 30.84 7.91 1.11
C ARG A 91 29.61 7.44 0.34
N TRP A 92 29.82 6.64 -0.72
CA TRP A 92 28.72 6.13 -1.54
C TRP A 92 27.78 5.22 -0.74
N ALA A 93 28.33 4.33 0.09
CA ALA A 93 27.56 3.46 0.96
C ALA A 93 26.67 4.24 1.92
N LEU A 94 27.21 5.33 2.48
CA LEU A 94 26.45 6.18 3.38
C LEU A 94 25.32 6.92 2.68
N PHE A 95 25.52 7.46 1.48
CA PHE A 95 24.43 8.10 0.75
C PHE A 95 23.28 7.13 0.48
N ALA A 96 23.62 5.91 0.04
CA ALA A 96 22.66 4.85 -0.18
C ALA A 96 21.92 4.46 1.11
N SER A 97 22.68 4.23 2.20
CA SER A 97 22.13 3.85 3.50
C SER A 97 21.21 4.92 4.11
N HIS A 98 21.57 6.21 4.01
CA HIS A 98 20.72 7.30 4.48
C HIS A 98 19.41 7.41 3.68
N ALA A 99 19.40 6.96 2.42
CA ALA A 99 18.20 6.87 1.60
C ALA A 99 17.42 5.55 1.78
N GLY A 100 17.82 4.70 2.74
CA GLY A 100 17.16 3.45 3.07
C GLY A 100 17.56 2.26 2.20
N ASP A 101 18.57 2.37 1.34
CA ASP A 101 19.05 1.27 0.51
C ASP A 101 19.74 0.19 1.37
N VAL A 102 19.32 -1.07 1.21
CA VAL A 102 19.87 -2.15 2.04
C VAL A 102 21.29 -2.51 1.61
N GLU A 103 21.57 -2.56 0.31
CA GLU A 103 22.92 -2.82 -0.21
C GLU A 103 23.91 -1.75 0.28
N GLY A 104 23.50 -0.48 0.27
CA GLY A 104 24.26 0.63 0.86
C GLY A 104 24.51 0.46 2.36
N THR A 105 23.50 0.03 3.11
CA THR A 105 23.61 -0.21 4.56
C THR A 105 24.57 -1.37 4.87
N GLU A 106 24.48 -2.47 4.12
CA GLU A 106 25.38 -3.62 4.23
C GLU A 106 26.83 -3.23 3.87
N ALA A 107 27.02 -2.48 2.78
CA ALA A 107 28.33 -1.96 2.38
C ALA A 107 28.93 -1.03 3.44
N ALA A 108 28.14 -0.12 4.00
CA ALA A 108 28.56 0.80 5.05
C ALA A 108 29.04 0.04 6.30
N ALA A 109 28.32 -1.02 6.70
CA ALA A 109 28.72 -1.87 7.82
C ALA A 109 30.04 -2.61 7.55
N LYS A 110 30.22 -3.19 6.36
CA LYS A 110 31.47 -3.86 5.94
C LYS A 110 32.66 -2.89 5.97
N ILE A 111 32.48 -1.68 5.43
CA ILE A 111 33.52 -0.65 5.35
C ILE A 111 33.87 -0.10 6.73
N ARG A 112 32.88 0.15 7.59
CA ARG A 112 33.09 0.54 9.00
C ARG A 112 33.94 -0.47 9.75
N LYS A 113 33.66 -1.77 9.57
CA LYS A 113 34.45 -2.85 10.18
C LYS A 113 35.89 -2.86 9.67
N ALA A 114 36.12 -2.57 8.39
CA ALA A 114 37.45 -2.58 7.78
C ALA A 114 38.31 -1.35 8.14
N LEU A 115 37.71 -0.16 8.19
CA LEU A 115 38.42 1.10 8.48
C LEU A 115 38.57 1.38 9.99
N GLY A 116 37.71 0.77 10.81
CA GLY A 116 37.57 1.14 12.22
C GLY A 116 36.71 2.37 12.43
N GLU A 117 36.27 2.56 13.68
CA GLU A 117 35.25 3.55 14.03
C GLU A 117 35.66 4.99 13.70
N VAL A 118 36.86 5.39 14.10
CA VAL A 118 37.33 6.78 13.98
C VAL A 118 37.38 7.22 12.52
N ALA A 119 38.01 6.43 11.66
CA ALA A 119 38.10 6.74 10.23
C ALA A 119 36.73 6.74 9.55
N PHE A 120 35.80 5.87 9.98
CA PHE A 120 34.44 5.87 9.44
C PHE A 120 33.64 7.12 9.86
N GLN A 121 33.84 7.62 11.08
CA GLN A 121 33.22 8.86 11.54
C GLN A 121 33.70 10.09 10.75
N GLU A 122 34.96 10.11 10.30
CA GLU A 122 35.45 11.16 9.40
C GLU A 122 34.72 11.13 8.04
N ILE A 123 34.45 9.93 7.51
CA ILE A 123 33.69 9.76 6.27
C ILE A 123 32.25 10.22 6.46
N MET A 124 31.60 9.83 7.56
CA MET A 124 30.26 10.30 7.94
C MET A 124 30.17 11.82 7.98
N ALA A 125 31.13 12.46 8.66
CA ALA A 125 31.19 13.91 8.76
C ALA A 125 31.38 14.57 7.38
N ALA A 126 32.25 14.02 6.53
CA ALA A 126 32.50 14.54 5.18
C ALA A 126 31.32 14.30 4.21
N ALA A 127 30.54 13.25 4.43
CA ALA A 127 29.33 12.96 3.66
C ALA A 127 28.18 13.94 4.02
N LYS A 128 28.24 14.58 5.19
CA LYS A 128 27.23 15.56 5.62
C LYS A 128 27.19 16.74 4.66
N GLY A 129 26.00 17.01 4.14
CA GLY A 129 25.81 18.15 3.24
C GLY A 129 26.04 17.85 1.76
N TRP A 130 26.41 16.62 1.39
CA TRP A 130 26.44 16.21 -0.01
C TRP A 130 25.08 16.45 -0.68
N ARG A 131 25.12 16.88 -1.95
CA ARG A 131 23.95 17.13 -2.77
C ARG A 131 24.15 16.48 -4.14
N PRO A 132 23.10 15.87 -4.71
CA PRO A 132 23.17 15.31 -6.06
C PRO A 132 23.30 16.43 -7.09
N THR A 133 23.96 16.11 -8.20
CA THR A 133 24.07 17.03 -9.35
C THR A 133 22.88 16.80 -10.26
N LEU A 134 21.72 17.37 -9.91
CA LEU A 134 20.49 17.17 -10.69
C LEU A 134 20.54 17.93 -12.03
N PRO A 135 20.07 17.36 -13.15
CA PRO A 135 19.86 18.07 -14.41
C PRO A 135 18.68 19.04 -14.29
N PRO A 136 18.57 20.05 -15.18
CA PRO A 136 17.48 21.04 -15.14
C PRO A 136 16.08 20.43 -15.07
N CYS A 137 15.84 19.31 -15.75
CA CYS A 137 14.55 18.61 -15.76
C CYS A 137 14.12 18.01 -14.40
N LEU A 138 15.06 17.87 -13.46
CA LEU A 138 14.82 17.40 -12.09
C LEU A 138 14.97 18.51 -11.04
N ARG A 139 15.28 19.74 -11.47
CA ARG A 139 15.32 20.93 -10.61
C ARG A 139 14.00 21.67 -10.72
N PHE A 140 13.04 21.29 -9.89
CA PHE A 140 11.75 21.98 -9.86
C PHE A 140 11.81 23.22 -8.95
N ASP A 141 11.20 24.31 -9.41
CA ASP A 141 10.97 25.49 -8.58
C ASP A 141 9.72 25.29 -7.71
N TYR A 142 9.93 24.89 -6.46
CA TYR A 142 8.87 24.68 -5.47
C TYR A 142 8.23 25.98 -4.97
N GLY A 143 8.79 27.14 -5.33
CA GLY A 143 8.17 28.45 -5.14
C GLY A 143 7.07 28.73 -6.15
N ARG A 144 7.14 28.11 -7.33
CA ARG A 144 6.21 28.27 -8.46
C ARG A 144 5.01 27.34 -8.33
N PHE A 145 4.17 27.62 -7.34
CA PHE A 145 2.87 27.00 -7.16
C PHE A 145 1.81 27.82 -7.90
N GLU A 146 1.24 27.27 -8.96
CA GLU A 146 0.31 27.99 -9.84
C GLU A 146 -1.09 27.40 -9.69
N ALA A 147 -2.05 28.17 -9.16
CA ALA A 147 -3.45 27.77 -9.18
C ALA A 147 -3.91 27.60 -10.64
N VAL A 148 -4.58 26.47 -10.92
CA VAL A 148 -5.18 26.19 -12.22
C VAL A 148 -6.65 26.60 -12.19
N ASP A 149 -7.34 26.23 -11.11
CA ASP A 149 -8.71 26.62 -10.77
C ASP A 149 -8.88 26.62 -9.24
N GLY A 150 -10.11 26.76 -8.74
CA GLY A 150 -10.40 26.78 -7.30
C GLY A 150 -10.01 25.49 -6.54
N HIS A 151 -9.88 24.36 -7.23
CA HIS A 151 -9.65 23.04 -6.64
C HIS A 151 -8.40 22.35 -7.19
N SER A 152 -7.56 23.06 -7.93
CA SER A 152 -6.35 22.47 -8.48
C SER A 152 -5.21 23.46 -8.66
N ALA A 153 -4.00 22.94 -8.57
CA ALA A 153 -2.77 23.70 -8.73
C ALA A 153 -1.68 22.87 -9.38
N ARG A 154 -0.72 23.53 -10.02
CA ARG A 154 0.49 22.92 -10.57
C ARG A 154 1.67 23.10 -9.63
N ILE A 155 2.46 22.04 -9.51
CA ILE A 155 3.74 22.03 -8.80
C ILE A 155 4.78 21.31 -9.66
N GLY A 156 5.68 22.10 -10.25
CA GLY A 156 6.55 21.60 -11.32
C GLY A 156 5.72 20.96 -12.46
N PRO A 157 6.02 19.72 -12.88
CA PRO A 157 5.27 19.01 -13.92
C PRO A 157 4.00 18.30 -13.41
N SER A 158 3.75 18.31 -12.09
CA SER A 158 2.67 17.56 -11.46
C SER A 158 1.45 18.44 -11.22
N LEU A 159 0.27 17.81 -11.26
CA LEU A 159 -1.00 18.44 -10.90
C LEU A 159 -1.42 18.02 -9.49
N VAL A 160 -1.96 18.95 -8.72
CA VAL A 160 -2.63 18.69 -7.45
C VAL A 160 -4.12 18.92 -7.69
N ARG A 161 -4.95 17.94 -7.37
CA ARG A 161 -6.41 17.99 -7.53
C ARG A 161 -7.10 17.72 -6.20
N LEU A 162 -8.00 18.60 -5.83
CA LEU A 162 -8.90 18.41 -4.70
C LEU A 162 -10.22 17.86 -5.22
N ASP A 163 -10.86 17.02 -4.41
CA ASP A 163 -12.23 16.58 -4.68
C ASP A 163 -13.19 17.78 -4.73
N PRO A 164 -14.11 17.85 -5.71
CA PRO A 164 -15.07 18.95 -5.83
C PRO A 164 -15.98 19.15 -4.62
N LYS A 165 -16.07 18.17 -3.70
CA LYS A 165 -16.84 18.28 -2.46
C LYS A 165 -16.23 19.24 -1.44
N PHE A 166 -14.98 19.66 -1.60
CA PHE A 166 -14.39 20.65 -0.70
C PHE A 166 -14.98 22.05 -0.96
N PRO A 167 -15.36 22.80 0.09
CA PRO A 167 -15.72 24.21 -0.05
C PRO A 167 -14.54 25.03 -0.60
N ASP A 168 -14.83 26.06 -1.40
CA ASP A 168 -13.82 26.92 -2.05
C ASP A 168 -12.87 27.56 -1.04
N GLU A 169 -13.38 28.00 0.11
CA GLU A 169 -12.58 28.62 1.17
C GLU A 169 -11.59 27.64 1.79
N ALA A 170 -11.97 26.36 1.89
CA ALA A 170 -11.09 25.30 2.40
C ALA A 170 -10.06 24.87 1.35
N ALA A 171 -10.44 24.86 0.07
CA ALA A 171 -9.60 24.38 -1.02
C ALA A 171 -8.26 25.14 -1.10
N LYS A 172 -8.30 26.47 -0.99
CA LYS A 172 -7.09 27.31 -0.97
C LYS A 172 -6.15 26.95 0.18
N ALA A 173 -6.68 26.78 1.40
CA ALA A 173 -5.88 26.44 2.57
C ALA A 173 -5.24 25.04 2.46
N ILE A 174 -6.00 24.06 1.93
CA ILE A 174 -5.51 22.70 1.67
C ILE A 174 -4.35 22.72 0.66
N LEU A 175 -4.51 23.45 -0.44
CA LEU A 175 -3.51 23.60 -1.49
C LEU A 175 -2.20 24.22 -0.96
N GLU A 176 -2.27 25.28 -0.14
CA GLU A 176 -1.09 25.89 0.47
C GLU A 176 -0.38 24.97 1.48
N ARG A 177 -1.13 24.22 2.29
CA ARG A 177 -0.53 23.23 3.20
C ARG A 177 0.12 22.08 2.44
N PHE A 178 -0.48 21.63 1.35
CA PHE A 178 0.11 20.64 0.46
C PHE A 178 1.43 21.16 -0.16
N ARG A 179 1.45 22.40 -0.66
CA ARG A 179 2.67 23.05 -1.17
C ARG A 179 3.80 23.03 -0.14
N ALA A 180 3.49 23.37 1.12
CA ALA A 180 4.46 23.33 2.21
C ALA A 180 4.98 21.90 2.46
N ALA A 181 4.09 20.91 2.51
CA ALA A 181 4.46 19.50 2.68
C ALA A 181 5.33 18.99 1.54
N PHE A 182 4.98 19.30 0.29
CA PHE A 182 5.78 18.90 -0.88
C PHE A 182 7.19 19.48 -0.81
N GLY A 183 7.31 20.78 -0.56
CA GLY A 183 8.61 21.43 -0.39
C GLY A 183 9.45 20.82 0.73
N LEU A 184 8.84 20.36 1.83
CA LEU A 184 9.54 19.62 2.87
C LEU A 184 10.00 18.24 2.38
N ALA A 185 9.13 17.48 1.71
CA ALA A 185 9.45 16.12 1.23
C ALA A 185 10.72 16.09 0.37
N LEU A 186 10.91 17.11 -0.45
CA LEU A 186 12.08 17.27 -1.32
C LEU A 186 13.38 17.56 -0.59
N ARG A 187 13.29 18.05 0.65
CA ARG A 187 14.43 18.32 1.52
C ARG A 187 14.70 17.17 2.49
N MET A 188 13.75 16.24 2.66
CA MET A 188 13.87 15.10 3.58
C MET A 188 14.83 14.03 3.07
N SER A 189 15.03 13.92 1.75
CA SER A 189 15.99 13.00 1.16
C SER A 189 16.64 13.62 -0.07
N VAL A 190 17.93 13.37 -0.25
CA VAL A 190 18.66 13.77 -1.47
C VAL A 190 18.09 13.11 -2.73
N SER A 191 17.46 11.94 -2.60
CA SER A 191 16.84 11.20 -3.70
C SER A 191 15.39 11.61 -3.97
N ALA A 192 14.81 12.52 -3.15
CA ALA A 192 13.39 12.83 -3.21
C ALA A 192 12.93 13.34 -4.58
N ALA A 193 13.73 14.16 -5.26
CA ALA A 193 13.41 14.63 -6.60
C ALA A 193 13.25 13.49 -7.61
N LEU A 194 14.05 12.42 -7.49
CA LEU A 194 13.98 11.25 -8.36
C LEU A 194 12.68 10.48 -8.14
N TYR A 195 12.27 10.31 -6.88
CA TYR A 195 11.08 9.53 -6.52
C TYR A 195 9.77 10.28 -6.71
N LEU A 196 9.79 11.62 -6.60
CA LEU A 196 8.59 12.44 -6.74
C LEU A 196 8.31 12.86 -8.19
N SER A 197 9.34 12.93 -9.05
CA SER A 197 9.17 13.32 -10.46
C SER A 197 8.22 12.44 -11.32
N PRO A 198 8.06 11.12 -11.06
CA PRO A 198 7.15 10.29 -11.85
C PRO A 198 5.68 10.57 -11.57
N ILE A 199 5.36 11.17 -10.41
CA ILE A 199 3.98 11.43 -9.99
C ILE A 199 3.38 12.53 -10.86
N LYS A 200 2.33 12.18 -11.61
CA LYS A 200 1.61 13.09 -12.51
C LYS A 200 0.50 13.82 -11.79
N THR A 201 -0.20 13.17 -10.87
CA THR A 201 -1.29 13.81 -10.14
C THR A 201 -1.33 13.39 -8.67
N TYR A 202 -1.45 14.38 -7.79
CA TYR A 202 -1.77 14.22 -6.38
C TYR A 202 -3.27 14.47 -6.19
N HIS A 203 -4.01 13.47 -5.75
CA HIS A 203 -5.44 13.57 -5.47
C HIS A 203 -5.63 13.72 -3.95
N ILE A 204 -6.21 14.83 -3.53
CA ILE A 204 -6.60 15.08 -2.14
C ILE A 204 -8.10 14.85 -2.05
N ILE A 205 -8.51 13.83 -1.32
CA ILE A 205 -9.92 13.43 -1.18
C ILE A 205 -10.44 13.71 0.23
N PRO A 206 -11.76 13.84 0.42
CA PRO A 206 -12.35 13.97 1.74
C PRO A 206 -11.97 12.76 2.59
N GLY A 207 -11.97 12.92 3.90
CA GLY A 207 -11.76 11.86 4.87
C GLY A 207 -12.59 12.15 6.09
N ASP A 208 -12.70 11.18 6.99
CA ASP A 208 -13.13 11.49 8.35
C ASP A 208 -11.99 12.17 9.15
N LYS A 209 -12.28 12.60 10.38
CA LYS A 209 -11.30 13.26 11.25
C LYS A 209 -10.05 12.41 11.55
N TYR A 210 -10.17 11.08 11.50
CA TYR A 210 -9.12 10.13 11.85
C TYR A 210 -8.32 9.64 10.63
N ASP A 211 -8.86 9.72 9.43
CA ASP A 211 -8.24 9.16 8.23
C ASP A 211 -6.89 9.81 7.91
N ARG A 212 -5.84 8.99 7.82
CA ARG A 212 -4.50 9.36 7.37
C ARG A 212 -4.03 8.37 6.32
N TYR A 213 -4.46 8.57 5.09
CA TYR A 213 -4.07 7.75 3.97
C TYR A 213 -3.17 8.56 3.02
N VAL A 214 -2.07 7.94 2.63
CA VAL A 214 -1.32 8.28 1.43
C VAL A 214 -0.98 6.96 0.75
N GLY A 215 -1.29 6.85 -0.54
CA GLY A 215 -0.97 5.67 -1.32
C GLY A 215 -1.36 5.82 -2.78
N TRP A 216 -0.95 4.87 -3.60
CA TRP A 216 -1.17 4.92 -5.04
C TRP A 216 -2.64 4.66 -5.39
N LYS A 217 -3.19 5.48 -6.28
CA LYS A 217 -4.56 5.34 -6.76
C LYS A 217 -4.71 4.06 -7.58
N ALA A 218 -5.72 3.25 -7.27
CA ALA A 218 -6.02 2.02 -8.01
C ALA A 218 -6.21 2.31 -9.52
N GLY A 219 -5.66 1.45 -10.37
CA GLY A 219 -5.77 1.58 -11.83
C GLY A 219 -4.89 2.67 -12.46
N ALA A 220 -4.19 3.50 -11.69
CA ALA A 220 -3.41 4.63 -12.21
C ALA A 220 -1.97 4.28 -12.65
N ARG A 221 -1.57 3.00 -12.60
CA ARG A 221 -0.25 2.49 -13.01
C ARG A 221 0.95 3.26 -12.40
N GLY A 222 0.87 3.61 -11.11
CA GLY A 222 1.98 4.29 -10.42
C GLY A 222 2.21 5.74 -10.86
N ARG A 223 1.20 6.42 -11.41
CA ARG A 223 1.28 7.83 -11.81
C ARG A 223 0.51 8.78 -10.91
N ASP A 224 -0.49 8.28 -10.20
CA ASP A 224 -1.37 9.10 -9.38
C ASP A 224 -1.28 8.67 -7.93
N LEU A 225 -0.94 9.62 -7.06
CA LEU A 225 -0.92 9.44 -5.62
C LEU A 225 -2.22 10.00 -5.06
N GLU A 226 -2.88 9.25 -4.18
CA GLU A 226 -4.14 9.60 -3.52
C GLU A 226 -3.90 9.73 -2.02
N MET A 227 -4.50 10.76 -1.41
CA MET A 227 -4.39 11.02 0.02
C MET A 227 -5.66 11.62 0.60
N THR A 228 -5.91 11.35 1.87
CA THR A 228 -7.02 11.97 2.59
C THR A 228 -6.62 13.33 3.14
N VAL A 229 -7.58 14.26 3.17
CA VAL A 229 -7.35 15.62 3.70
C VAL A 229 -6.84 15.64 5.14
N GLY A 230 -7.13 14.60 5.94
CA GLY A 230 -6.64 14.48 7.30
C GLY A 230 -5.12 14.67 7.43
N ASN A 231 -4.32 14.11 6.51
CA ASN A 231 -2.86 14.28 6.51
C ASN A 231 -2.44 15.74 6.28
N VAL A 232 -3.22 16.49 5.49
CA VAL A 232 -2.97 17.91 5.20
C VAL A 232 -3.27 18.76 6.43
N LEU A 233 -4.19 18.31 7.28
CA LEU A 233 -4.69 19.05 8.44
C LEU A 233 -3.87 18.85 9.71
N ASP A 234 -2.92 17.91 9.75
CA ASP A 234 -2.05 17.65 10.89
C ASP A 234 -1.27 18.89 11.37
N LYS A 235 -0.78 18.88 12.61
CA LYS A 235 -0.11 20.04 13.22
C LYS A 235 1.08 20.53 12.41
N SER A 236 1.82 19.60 11.79
CA SER A 236 2.96 19.90 10.93
C SER A 236 2.79 19.26 9.55
N PRO A 237 3.10 19.99 8.45
CA PRO A 237 3.12 19.44 7.10
C PRO A 237 4.23 18.39 6.89
N SER A 238 5.17 18.23 7.83
CA SER A 238 6.25 17.24 7.74
C SER A 238 5.76 15.79 7.72
N PHE A 239 4.60 15.48 8.32
CA PHE A 239 4.07 14.12 8.34
C PHE A 239 3.48 13.72 6.98
N LEU A 240 2.75 14.63 6.35
CA LEU A 240 2.34 14.46 4.96
C LEU A 240 3.56 14.36 4.04
N ALA A 241 4.57 15.20 4.25
CA ALA A 241 5.82 15.15 3.50
C ALA A 241 6.51 13.78 3.60
N ALA A 242 6.62 13.24 4.81
CA ALA A 242 7.19 11.92 5.09
C ALA A 242 6.40 10.81 4.39
N ALA A 243 5.07 10.84 4.50
CA ALA A 243 4.20 9.83 3.90
C ALA A 243 4.25 9.85 2.37
N ILE A 244 4.25 11.03 1.75
CA ILE A 244 4.40 11.18 0.29
C ILE A 244 5.75 10.61 -0.16
N LEU A 245 6.84 11.02 0.48
CA LEU A 245 8.18 10.55 0.12
C LEU A 245 8.32 9.03 0.32
N GLN A 246 7.75 8.48 1.39
CA GLN A 246 7.81 7.05 1.67
C GLN A 246 7.06 6.23 0.61
N GLU A 247 5.83 6.60 0.26
CA GLU A 247 5.06 5.89 -0.80
C GLU A 247 5.72 6.02 -2.18
N ALA A 248 6.31 7.19 -2.48
CA ALA A 248 7.08 7.40 -3.70
C ALA A 248 8.33 6.50 -3.75
N THR A 249 9.05 6.41 -2.64
CA THR A 249 10.24 5.56 -2.51
C THR A 249 9.88 4.08 -2.64
N ARG A 250 8.81 3.62 -1.99
CA ARG A 250 8.30 2.24 -2.10
C ARG A 250 8.04 1.84 -3.54
N GLU A 251 7.34 2.69 -4.29
CA GLU A 251 7.01 2.40 -5.69
C GLU A 251 8.24 2.41 -6.59
N ALA A 252 9.19 3.32 -6.35
CA ALA A 252 10.45 3.32 -7.07
C ALA A 252 11.20 1.99 -6.84
N TYR A 253 11.42 1.59 -5.58
CA TYR A 253 12.16 0.35 -5.25
C TYR A 253 11.47 -0.91 -5.76
N ARG A 254 10.13 -0.95 -5.77
CA ARG A 254 9.36 -2.06 -6.35
C ARG A 254 9.69 -2.30 -7.83
N ARG A 255 10.12 -1.25 -8.54
CA ARG A 255 10.43 -1.28 -9.98
C ARG A 255 11.92 -1.48 -10.28
N ILE A 256 12.80 -1.37 -9.28
CA ILE A 256 14.24 -1.47 -9.45
C ILE A 256 14.68 -2.93 -9.23
N PRO A 257 15.16 -3.64 -10.27
CA PRO A 257 15.58 -5.03 -10.13
C PRO A 257 16.72 -5.19 -9.12
N GLY A 258 16.57 -6.12 -8.18
CA GLY A 258 17.64 -6.47 -7.24
C GLY A 258 17.97 -5.41 -6.18
N ALA A 259 17.17 -4.34 -6.07
CA ALA A 259 17.30 -3.35 -4.99
C ALA A 259 16.33 -3.68 -3.84
N ARG A 260 16.78 -3.46 -2.61
CA ARG A 260 15.95 -3.66 -1.41
C ARG A 260 15.86 -2.36 -0.62
N LEU A 261 14.65 -2.03 -0.19
CA LEU A 261 14.38 -0.90 0.69
C LEU A 261 14.31 -1.36 2.14
N ASN A 262 15.10 -0.75 3.00
CA ASN A 262 14.93 -0.85 4.45
C ASN A 262 13.75 0.04 4.87
N ASP A 263 12.54 -0.51 4.76
CA ASP A 263 11.31 0.19 5.10
C ASP A 263 10.90 -0.09 6.56
N PRO A 264 11.08 0.87 7.49
CA PRO A 264 10.70 0.65 8.89
C PRO A 264 9.18 0.63 9.08
N TYR A 265 8.40 1.10 8.10
CA TYR A 265 6.96 1.28 8.18
C TYR A 265 6.18 0.31 7.29
N GLN A 266 6.82 -0.68 6.64
CA GLN A 266 6.11 -1.68 5.85
C GLN A 266 6.63 -3.09 6.10
N ARG A 267 5.69 -4.03 6.17
CA ARG A 267 5.94 -5.46 6.07
C ARG A 267 5.08 -6.04 4.95
N THR A 268 5.44 -7.23 4.49
CA THR A 268 4.65 -7.97 3.50
C THR A 268 4.41 -9.38 4.03
N PHE A 269 3.19 -9.88 3.86
CA PHE A 269 2.83 -11.25 4.19
C PHE A 269 2.00 -11.83 3.04
N LYS A 270 2.54 -12.81 2.32
CA LYS A 270 1.87 -13.48 1.18
C LYS A 270 1.18 -12.50 0.20
N GLY A 271 1.91 -11.45 -0.19
CA GLY A 271 1.39 -10.41 -1.10
C GLY A 271 0.56 -9.30 -0.44
N LYS A 272 0.14 -9.47 0.82
CA LYS A 272 -0.56 -8.42 1.59
C LYS A 272 0.42 -7.36 2.06
N ARG A 273 0.08 -6.10 1.88
CA ARG A 273 0.84 -4.95 2.39
C ARG A 273 0.39 -4.63 3.81
N ILE A 274 1.34 -4.59 4.75
CA ILE A 274 1.08 -4.21 6.14
C ILE A 274 1.85 -2.92 6.40
N VAL A 275 1.12 -1.81 6.53
CA VAL A 275 1.70 -0.46 6.56
C VAL A 275 1.50 0.15 7.95
N GLY A 276 2.60 0.49 8.61
CA GLY A 276 2.63 1.20 9.88
C GLY A 276 2.37 2.70 9.73
N SER A 277 2.27 3.37 10.87
CA SER A 277 2.17 4.81 10.99
C SER A 277 3.55 5.48 10.87
N VAL A 278 3.58 6.66 10.25
CA VAL A 278 4.79 7.51 10.15
C VAL A 278 4.96 8.47 11.33
N TYR A 279 4.01 8.50 12.28
CA TYR A 279 4.07 9.41 13.41
C TYR A 279 5.12 8.96 14.45
N PRO A 280 5.94 9.88 14.98
CA PRO A 280 7.06 9.54 15.87
C PRO A 280 6.62 9.03 17.25
N ASP A 281 5.44 9.44 17.72
CA ASP A 281 4.83 8.99 18.98
C ASP A 281 4.17 7.60 18.86
N VAL A 282 4.05 7.05 17.66
CA VAL A 282 3.40 5.77 17.42
C VAL A 282 4.43 4.64 17.33
N ASN A 283 4.29 3.64 18.22
CA ASN A 283 5.08 2.41 18.14
C ASN A 283 4.40 1.40 17.20
N ASN A 284 5.04 1.14 16.05
CA ASN A 284 4.55 0.19 15.05
C ASN A 284 4.80 -1.29 15.38
N GLN A 285 5.73 -1.60 16.28
CA GLN A 285 6.15 -2.98 16.51
C GLN A 285 5.03 -3.89 17.04
N PRO A 286 4.22 -3.48 18.03
CA PRO A 286 3.08 -4.29 18.49
C PRO A 286 2.08 -4.56 17.37
N PHE A 287 1.81 -3.57 16.52
CA PHE A 287 0.93 -3.72 15.36
C PHE A 287 1.47 -4.76 14.37
N PHE A 288 2.74 -4.66 13.95
CA PHE A 288 3.32 -5.62 13.01
C PHE A 288 3.32 -7.03 13.59
N ASN A 289 3.70 -7.19 14.86
CA ASN A 289 3.72 -8.51 15.51
C ASN A 289 2.31 -9.13 15.54
N ALA A 290 1.31 -8.36 15.98
CA ALA A 290 -0.04 -8.88 16.12
C ALA A 290 -0.68 -9.22 14.77
N VAL A 291 -0.50 -8.37 13.75
CA VAL A 291 -1.04 -8.62 12.39
C VAL A 291 -0.36 -9.82 11.73
N LEU A 292 0.98 -9.93 11.81
CA LEU A 292 1.69 -11.06 11.21
C LEU A 292 1.28 -12.39 11.85
N GLN A 293 1.17 -12.45 13.18
CA GLN A 293 0.69 -13.64 13.89
C GLN A 293 -0.77 -13.95 13.55
N ALA A 294 -1.64 -12.93 13.48
CA ALA A 294 -3.03 -13.11 13.08
C ALA A 294 -3.16 -13.70 11.67
N LEU A 295 -2.38 -13.21 10.72
CA LEU A 295 -2.36 -13.72 9.34
C LEU A 295 -1.78 -15.14 9.25
N GLU A 296 -0.82 -15.49 10.11
CA GLU A 296 -0.31 -16.87 10.20
C GLU A 296 -1.37 -17.83 10.75
N ILE A 297 -2.12 -17.43 11.79
CA ILE A 297 -3.25 -18.21 12.32
C ILE A 297 -4.35 -18.34 11.26
N ALA A 298 -4.59 -17.31 10.44
CA ALA A 298 -5.61 -17.31 9.41
C ALA A 298 -5.45 -18.44 8.37
N GLU A 299 -4.22 -18.92 8.15
CA GLU A 299 -3.94 -20.04 7.24
C GLU A 299 -4.61 -21.35 7.66
N GLN A 300 -4.93 -21.48 8.95
CA GLN A 300 -5.60 -22.66 9.51
C GLN A 300 -7.12 -22.61 9.32
N LEU A 301 -7.68 -21.45 8.95
CA LEU A 301 -9.12 -21.28 8.77
C LEU A 301 -9.65 -22.05 7.56
N PRO A 302 -10.85 -22.61 7.59
CA PRO A 302 -11.45 -23.27 6.43
C PRO A 302 -11.71 -22.25 5.29
N PRO A 303 -11.78 -22.70 4.01
CA PRO A 303 -11.89 -21.80 2.85
C PRO A 303 -13.08 -20.82 2.88
N ASP A 304 -14.21 -21.23 3.47
CA ASP A 304 -15.43 -20.43 3.58
C ASP A 304 -15.25 -19.21 4.49
N VAL A 305 -14.36 -19.29 5.49
CA VAL A 305 -13.98 -18.17 6.37
C VAL A 305 -12.74 -17.47 5.83
N ARG A 306 -11.71 -18.22 5.41
CA ARG A 306 -10.43 -17.69 4.95
C ARG A 306 -10.56 -16.72 3.78
N ARG A 307 -11.55 -16.93 2.90
CA ARG A 307 -11.88 -15.99 1.80
C ARG A 307 -12.02 -14.54 2.23
N HIS A 308 -12.45 -14.29 3.47
CA HIS A 308 -12.62 -12.95 4.03
C HIS A 308 -11.28 -12.32 4.43
N VAL A 309 -10.29 -13.14 4.82
CA VAL A 309 -8.92 -12.68 5.03
C VAL A 309 -8.21 -12.50 3.69
N ASP A 310 -8.39 -13.46 2.77
CA ASP A 310 -7.69 -13.51 1.50
C ASP A 310 -7.98 -12.30 0.61
N ILE A 311 -9.21 -11.80 0.64
CA ILE A 311 -9.62 -10.63 -0.15
C ILE A 311 -8.94 -9.32 0.27
N ILE A 312 -8.33 -9.25 1.47
CA ILE A 312 -7.65 -8.04 1.94
C ILE A 312 -6.27 -7.92 1.33
N ASP A 313 -6.00 -6.82 0.62
CA ASP A 313 -4.71 -6.56 0.00
C ASP A 313 -3.80 -5.69 0.88
N GLU A 314 -4.40 -4.80 1.68
CA GLU A 314 -3.67 -3.77 2.41
C GLU A 314 -4.25 -3.55 3.81
N ILE A 315 -3.37 -3.62 4.82
CA ILE A 315 -3.68 -3.44 6.23
C ILE A 315 -2.86 -2.26 6.74
N ARG A 316 -3.53 -1.19 7.17
CA ARG A 316 -2.86 0.04 7.63
C ARG A 316 -3.03 0.29 9.11
N TYR A 317 -2.00 0.82 9.76
CA TYR A 317 -2.06 1.28 11.15
C TYR A 317 -2.15 2.80 11.21
N ASN A 318 -3.25 3.28 11.74
CA ASN A 318 -3.55 4.70 11.88
C ASN A 318 -4.16 4.99 13.26
N PRO A 319 -3.39 4.80 14.34
CA PRO A 319 -3.85 5.11 15.69
C PRO A 319 -3.89 6.62 15.91
N ILE A 320 -4.58 7.05 16.98
CA ILE A 320 -4.47 8.44 17.43
C ILE A 320 -3.00 8.78 17.68
N SER A 321 -2.60 9.94 17.17
CA SER A 321 -1.31 10.54 17.43
C SER A 321 -1.48 11.95 17.98
N GLU A 322 -0.54 12.39 18.81
CA GLU A 322 -0.45 13.76 19.29
C GLU A 322 -0.25 14.77 18.15
N GLN A 323 0.12 14.31 16.95
CA GLN A 323 0.36 15.14 15.77
C GLN A 323 -0.92 15.52 15.02
N MET A 324 -2.05 14.88 15.35
CA MET A 324 -3.33 15.14 14.71
C MET A 324 -4.00 16.39 15.29
N THR A 325 -4.48 17.30 14.43
CA THR A 325 -5.21 18.51 14.85
C THR A 325 -6.65 18.19 15.24
N GLN A 326 -7.30 17.32 14.45
CA GLN A 326 -8.64 16.81 14.75
C GLN A 326 -8.50 15.36 15.23
N GLY A 327 -8.17 15.21 16.52
CA GLY A 327 -8.24 13.96 17.26
C GLY A 327 -9.45 13.95 18.21
N GLY A 328 -9.88 12.77 18.64
CA GLY A 328 -10.97 12.60 19.61
C GLY A 328 -11.01 11.16 20.10
N ILE A 329 -11.87 10.82 21.06
CA ILE A 329 -12.02 9.43 21.55
C ILE A 329 -12.33 8.55 20.32
N VAL A 330 -11.47 7.55 20.03
CA VAL A 330 -11.76 6.58 18.97
C VAL A 330 -12.98 5.79 19.42
N ASP A 331 -13.92 5.58 18.50
CA ASP A 331 -14.86 4.47 18.58
C ASP A 331 -14.11 3.19 19.02
N PRO A 332 -14.63 2.38 19.96
CA PRO A 332 -13.99 1.16 20.44
C PRO A 332 -13.62 0.13 19.33
N GLY A 333 -14.08 0.31 18.09
CA GLY A 333 -13.67 -0.48 16.93
C GLY A 333 -12.13 -0.58 16.76
N ILE A 334 -11.64 -1.81 16.69
CA ILE A 334 -10.20 -2.09 16.53
C ILE A 334 -9.73 -1.68 15.11
N GLY A 335 -10.59 -1.85 14.10
CA GLY A 335 -10.35 -1.48 12.71
C GLY A 335 -11.61 -1.18 11.92
N TYR A 336 -11.44 -0.82 10.65
CA TYR A 336 -12.53 -0.58 9.69
C TYR A 336 -12.06 -0.83 8.25
N TYR A 337 -12.99 -1.23 7.40
CA TYR A 337 -12.85 -1.33 5.96
C TYR A 337 -13.16 0.01 5.29
N ASP A 338 -12.22 0.55 4.50
CA ASP A 338 -12.47 1.78 3.74
C ASP A 338 -12.95 1.46 2.33
N ARG A 339 -14.26 1.58 2.12
CA ARG A 339 -14.89 1.37 0.80
C ARG A 339 -14.39 2.34 -0.27
N ARG A 340 -14.09 3.60 0.10
CA ARG A 340 -13.74 4.67 -0.85
C ARG A 340 -12.33 4.45 -1.41
N LEU A 341 -11.43 4.01 -0.55
CA LEU A 341 -10.05 3.66 -0.92
C LEU A 341 -9.94 2.26 -1.51
N SER A 342 -11.00 1.45 -1.49
CA SER A 342 -10.96 0.09 -1.99
C SER A 342 -11.48 -0.02 -3.43
N ALA A 343 -10.87 -0.90 -4.21
CA ALA A 343 -11.26 -1.25 -5.57
C ALA A 343 -10.90 -2.73 -5.86
N GLU A 344 -11.20 -3.21 -7.07
CA GLU A 344 -10.72 -4.51 -7.52
C GLU A 344 -9.18 -4.57 -7.48
N GLY A 345 -8.64 -5.62 -6.85
CA GLY A 345 -7.20 -5.79 -6.63
C GLY A 345 -6.58 -4.85 -5.58
N ARG A 346 -7.40 -4.08 -4.84
CA ARG A 346 -6.95 -3.28 -3.70
C ARG A 346 -8.08 -3.14 -2.67
N ARG A 347 -8.15 -4.02 -1.69
CA ARG A 347 -9.03 -3.90 -0.51
C ARG A 347 -8.23 -3.45 0.70
N VAL A 348 -8.61 -2.29 1.24
CA VAL A 348 -7.87 -1.61 2.30
C VAL A 348 -8.67 -1.66 3.60
N ILE A 349 -8.03 -2.17 4.65
CA ILE A 349 -8.52 -2.06 6.03
C ILE A 349 -7.53 -1.24 6.86
N PHE A 350 -8.04 -0.62 7.90
CA PHE A 350 -7.28 0.20 8.82
C PHE A 350 -7.49 -0.27 10.25
N PHE A 351 -6.46 -0.14 11.06
CA PHE A 351 -6.47 -0.33 12.50
C PHE A 351 -6.25 1.01 13.18
N ARG A 352 -7.17 1.41 14.08
CA ARG A 352 -7.14 2.72 14.76
C ARG A 352 -6.82 2.63 16.25
N ARG A 353 -6.93 1.45 16.84
CA ARG A 353 -6.66 1.25 18.26
C ARG A 353 -5.18 1.06 18.51
N ASP A 354 -4.64 1.64 19.59
CA ASP A 354 -3.30 1.33 20.06
C ASP A 354 -3.13 -0.18 20.31
N MET A 355 -2.12 -0.76 19.66
CA MET A 355 -1.83 -2.19 19.66
C MET A 355 -0.98 -2.68 20.83
N LYS A 356 -0.60 -1.80 21.78
CA LYS A 356 0.25 -2.16 22.93
C LYS A 356 -0.24 -3.39 23.71
N TRP A 357 -1.55 -3.60 23.79
CA TRP A 357 -2.19 -4.69 24.55
C TRP A 357 -3.15 -5.53 23.71
N SER A 358 -2.94 -5.57 22.39
CA SER A 358 -3.79 -6.33 21.48
C SER A 358 -3.33 -7.79 21.37
N TYR A 359 -4.30 -8.71 21.41
CA TYR A 359 -4.05 -10.13 21.20
C TYR A 359 -4.21 -10.47 19.70
N PRO A 360 -3.37 -11.36 19.12
CA PRO A 360 -3.49 -11.79 17.73
C PRO A 360 -4.89 -12.32 17.38
N ALA A 361 -5.58 -12.94 18.35
CA ALA A 361 -6.96 -13.39 18.21
C ALA A 361 -7.92 -12.23 17.89
N ASP A 362 -7.86 -11.13 18.64
CA ASP A 362 -8.71 -9.95 18.43
C ASP A 362 -8.42 -9.31 17.07
N VAL A 363 -7.14 -9.27 16.67
CA VAL A 363 -6.71 -8.76 15.37
C VAL A 363 -7.24 -9.64 14.24
N LEU A 364 -7.16 -10.96 14.36
CA LEU A 364 -7.69 -11.88 13.35
C LEU A 364 -9.20 -11.75 13.20
N LEU A 365 -9.95 -11.71 14.31
CA LEU A 365 -11.39 -11.50 14.27
C LEU A 365 -11.73 -10.18 13.57
N THR A 366 -11.00 -9.11 13.86
CA THR A 366 -11.14 -7.82 13.15
C THR A 366 -10.86 -7.96 11.65
N ILE A 367 -9.78 -8.64 11.25
CA ILE A 367 -9.48 -8.86 9.82
C ILE A 367 -10.60 -9.65 9.13
N VAL A 368 -11.18 -10.64 9.79
CA VAL A 368 -12.32 -11.40 9.25
C VAL A 368 -13.58 -10.54 9.14
N HIS A 369 -13.87 -9.73 10.16
CA HIS A 369 -15.02 -8.81 10.16
C HIS A 369 -14.92 -7.82 9.00
N GLU A 370 -13.82 -7.07 8.93
CA GLU A 370 -13.58 -6.08 7.88
C GLU A 370 -13.42 -6.74 6.50
N GLY A 371 -12.84 -7.94 6.47
CA GLY A 371 -12.77 -8.81 5.30
C GLY A 371 -14.13 -9.25 4.76
N THR A 372 -15.11 -9.38 5.65
CA THR A 372 -16.50 -9.64 5.29
C THR A 372 -17.11 -8.43 4.61
N HIS A 373 -16.85 -7.21 5.09
CA HIS A 373 -17.26 -5.99 4.38
C HIS A 373 -16.57 -5.82 3.02
N ALA A 374 -15.28 -6.16 2.91
CA ALA A 374 -14.60 -6.18 1.63
C ALA A 374 -15.22 -7.18 0.64
N THR A 375 -15.64 -8.34 1.16
CA THR A 375 -16.34 -9.38 0.38
C THR A 375 -17.70 -8.91 -0.08
N GLN A 376 -18.48 -8.32 0.82
CA GLN A 376 -19.78 -7.73 0.52
C GLN A 376 -19.66 -6.61 -0.52
N HIS A 377 -18.58 -5.82 -0.47
CA HIS A 377 -18.30 -4.79 -1.46
C HIS A 377 -18.04 -5.40 -2.85
N ARG A 378 -17.18 -6.43 -2.94
CA ARG A 378 -16.95 -7.16 -4.20
C ARG A 378 -18.24 -7.75 -4.77
N ASP A 379 -19.09 -8.31 -3.90
CA ASP A 379 -20.36 -8.89 -4.34
C ASP A 379 -21.34 -7.81 -4.84
N ALA A 380 -21.36 -6.63 -4.22
CA ALA A 380 -22.08 -5.46 -4.74
C ALA A 380 -21.55 -5.02 -6.11
N GLU A 381 -20.23 -4.88 -6.28
CA GLU A 381 -19.63 -4.52 -7.56
C GLU A 381 -19.96 -5.55 -8.66
N ARG A 382 -19.96 -6.85 -8.31
CA ARG A 382 -20.39 -7.92 -9.23
C ARG A 382 -21.85 -7.75 -9.64
N LEU A 383 -22.75 -7.58 -8.68
CA LEU A 383 -24.18 -7.40 -8.94
C LEU A 383 -24.47 -6.15 -9.79
N MET A 384 -23.75 -5.05 -9.56
CA MET A 384 -23.86 -3.83 -10.37
C MET A 384 -23.52 -4.08 -11.85
N ARG A 385 -22.60 -5.01 -12.15
CA ARG A 385 -22.27 -5.40 -13.52
C ARG A 385 -23.26 -6.39 -14.12
N GLU A 386 -23.71 -7.38 -13.35
CA GLU A 386 -24.52 -8.49 -13.85
C GLU A 386 -26.02 -8.16 -13.99
N LEU A 387 -26.58 -7.32 -13.13
CA LEU A 387 -28.03 -7.05 -13.13
C LEU A 387 -28.55 -6.49 -14.46
N PRO A 388 -27.89 -5.51 -15.13
CA PRO A 388 -28.33 -5.03 -16.43
C PRO A 388 -28.47 -6.16 -17.47
N GLU A 389 -27.51 -7.08 -17.52
CA GLU A 389 -27.54 -8.23 -18.43
C GLU A 389 -28.68 -9.20 -18.07
N LYS A 390 -28.91 -9.45 -16.77
CA LYS A 390 -30.02 -10.28 -16.30
C LYS A 390 -31.37 -9.67 -16.66
N HIS A 391 -31.54 -8.34 -16.53
CA HIS A 391 -32.76 -7.65 -16.96
C HIS A 391 -32.98 -7.76 -18.46
N ALA A 392 -31.95 -7.53 -19.27
CA ALA A 392 -32.04 -7.66 -20.71
C ALA A 392 -32.44 -9.10 -21.11
N ARG A 393 -31.87 -10.11 -20.45
CA ARG A 393 -32.25 -11.51 -20.67
C ARG A 393 -33.71 -11.79 -20.28
N LEU A 394 -34.17 -11.27 -19.15
CA LEU A 394 -35.57 -11.44 -18.73
C LEU A 394 -36.55 -10.77 -19.70
N GLN A 395 -36.18 -9.60 -20.25
CA GLN A 395 -36.97 -8.90 -21.26
C GLN A 395 -37.06 -9.69 -22.58
N ALA A 396 -35.96 -10.28 -23.04
CA ALA A 396 -35.94 -11.11 -24.24
C ALA A 396 -36.86 -12.33 -24.10
N ILE A 397 -36.78 -13.06 -22.98
CA ILE A 397 -37.66 -14.20 -22.68
C ILE A 397 -39.15 -13.79 -22.70
N GLY A 398 -39.47 -12.60 -22.17
CA GLY A 398 -40.82 -12.06 -22.20
C GLY A 398 -41.32 -11.70 -23.60
N ALA A 399 -40.43 -11.25 -24.49
CA ALA A 399 -40.75 -10.94 -25.88
C ALA A 399 -41.03 -12.19 -26.72
N ASP A 400 -40.38 -13.32 -26.39
CA ASP A 400 -40.57 -14.61 -27.05
C ASP A 400 -41.86 -15.35 -26.59
N GLY A 401 -42.64 -14.77 -25.68
CA GLY A 401 -43.91 -15.33 -25.16
C GLY A 401 -43.74 -16.38 -24.06
N GLU A 402 -42.51 -16.74 -23.69
CA GLU A 402 -42.20 -17.73 -22.66
C GLU A 402 -42.21 -17.12 -21.24
N THR A 403 -43.40 -16.89 -20.69
CA THR A 403 -43.52 -16.16 -19.40
C THR A 403 -43.48 -17.04 -18.14
N GLY A 404 -43.48 -18.37 -18.27
CA GLY A 404 -43.87 -19.29 -17.18
C GLY A 404 -42.92 -20.45 -16.83
N GLY A 405 -41.61 -20.37 -17.15
CA GLY A 405 -40.65 -21.44 -16.88
C GLY A 405 -39.92 -21.35 -15.53
N ALA A 406 -39.45 -22.50 -15.01
CA ALA A 406 -38.64 -22.55 -13.77
C ALA A 406 -37.34 -21.73 -13.87
N GLU A 407 -36.73 -21.68 -15.05
CA GLU A 407 -35.54 -20.86 -15.33
C GLU A 407 -35.88 -19.36 -15.30
N THR A 408 -36.99 -18.97 -15.93
CA THR A 408 -37.50 -17.58 -15.89
C THR A 408 -37.78 -17.14 -14.46
N GLU A 409 -38.37 -18.00 -13.64
CA GLU A 409 -38.65 -17.71 -12.23
C GLU A 409 -37.38 -17.67 -11.37
N ALA A 410 -36.38 -18.51 -11.66
CA ALA A 410 -35.06 -18.41 -11.03
C ALA A 410 -34.37 -17.09 -11.40
N LEU A 411 -34.47 -16.65 -12.66
CA LEU A 411 -33.91 -15.39 -13.12
C LEU A 411 -34.60 -14.18 -12.45
N ARG A 412 -35.94 -14.19 -12.34
CA ARG A 412 -36.69 -13.14 -11.62
C ARG A 412 -36.27 -13.04 -10.16
N ARG A 413 -36.16 -14.18 -9.47
CA ARG A 413 -35.68 -14.21 -8.07
C ARG A 413 -34.25 -13.68 -7.95
N ALA A 414 -33.34 -14.12 -8.81
CA ALA A 414 -31.96 -13.64 -8.80
C ALA A 414 -31.86 -12.11 -9.02
N ILE A 415 -32.71 -11.55 -9.89
CA ILE A 415 -32.82 -10.10 -10.10
C ILE A 415 -33.34 -9.43 -8.82
N ALA A 416 -34.48 -9.88 -8.29
CA ALA A 416 -35.09 -9.27 -7.10
C ALA A 416 -34.16 -9.30 -5.87
N ASP A 417 -33.47 -10.42 -5.66
CA ASP A 417 -32.50 -10.58 -4.57
C ASP A 417 -31.29 -9.66 -4.76
N GLY A 418 -30.77 -9.56 -5.98
CA GLY A 418 -29.66 -8.67 -6.33
C GLY A 418 -30.01 -7.20 -6.16
N GLU A 419 -31.17 -6.76 -6.64
CA GLU A 419 -31.68 -5.40 -6.45
C GLU A 419 -31.89 -5.08 -4.96
N THR A 420 -32.41 -6.03 -4.20
CA THR A 420 -32.58 -5.89 -2.76
C THR A 420 -31.24 -5.73 -2.05
N TYR A 421 -30.25 -6.55 -2.42
CA TYR A 421 -28.89 -6.46 -1.92
C TYR A 421 -28.29 -5.08 -2.20
N LEU A 422 -28.32 -4.60 -3.45
CA LEU A 422 -27.74 -3.32 -3.84
C LEU A 422 -28.41 -2.14 -3.15
N ARG A 423 -29.75 -2.17 -3.02
CA ARG A 423 -30.52 -1.14 -2.32
C ARG A 423 -30.11 -1.01 -0.86
N LEU A 424 -29.93 -2.13 -0.17
CA LEU A 424 -29.43 -2.14 1.21
C LEU A 424 -27.98 -1.66 1.24
N TRP A 425 -27.11 -2.17 0.36
CA TRP A 425 -25.70 -1.78 0.31
C TRP A 425 -25.50 -0.27 0.12
N GLN A 426 -26.29 0.37 -0.73
CA GLN A 426 -26.26 1.82 -0.95
C GLN A 426 -26.68 2.60 0.30
N ARG A 427 -27.72 2.13 1.02
CA ARG A 427 -28.19 2.76 2.26
C ARG A 427 -27.17 2.65 3.40
N LYS A 428 -26.36 1.58 3.46
CA LYS A 428 -25.27 1.43 4.45
C LYS A 428 -24.30 2.62 4.44
N SER A 429 -24.16 3.31 3.30
CA SER A 429 -23.22 4.42 3.15
C SER A 429 -23.75 5.83 3.41
N GLY A 430 -25.00 5.98 3.85
CA GLY A 430 -25.59 7.26 4.24
C GLY A 430 -25.58 7.51 5.75
N SER A 431 -25.82 8.75 6.17
CA SER A 431 -25.85 9.18 7.59
C SER A 431 -27.03 8.64 8.42
N GLU A 432 -28.01 7.95 7.80
CA GLU A 432 -29.19 7.37 8.46
C GLU A 432 -28.98 5.93 8.95
N ALA A 433 -27.73 5.44 8.96
CA ALA A 433 -27.43 4.02 9.02
C ALA A 433 -27.63 3.36 10.40
N GLU A 434 -27.51 4.09 11.51
CA GLU A 434 -27.23 3.53 12.84
C GLU A 434 -28.27 2.54 13.41
N ASN A 435 -29.49 2.46 12.86
CA ASN A 435 -30.50 1.43 13.22
C ASN A 435 -31.27 0.86 12.01
N SER A 436 -30.69 0.92 10.81
CA SER A 436 -31.36 0.50 9.58
C SER A 436 -31.26 -1.01 9.32
N ALA A 437 -32.26 -1.58 8.61
CA ALA A 437 -32.22 -2.98 8.13
C ALA A 437 -30.95 -3.31 7.31
N SER A 438 -30.34 -2.29 6.69
CA SER A 438 -29.07 -2.38 5.99
C SER A 438 -27.91 -2.70 6.94
N VAL A 439 -27.74 -1.91 8.01
CA VAL A 439 -26.68 -2.14 8.99
C VAL A 439 -26.85 -3.50 9.66
N LYS A 440 -28.08 -3.85 10.07
CA LYS A 440 -28.38 -5.19 10.60
C LYS A 440 -27.90 -6.28 9.64
N ARG A 441 -28.28 -6.26 8.35
CA ARG A 441 -27.87 -7.30 7.39
C ARG A 441 -26.36 -7.51 7.34
N PHE A 442 -25.59 -6.45 7.10
CA PHE A 442 -24.18 -6.59 6.76
C PHE A 442 -23.27 -6.76 7.98
N GLU A 443 -23.59 -6.11 9.10
CA GLU A 443 -22.84 -6.28 10.36
C GLU A 443 -23.13 -7.65 11.01
N CYS A 444 -24.37 -8.14 10.91
CA CYS A 444 -24.69 -9.49 11.39
C CYS A 444 -23.93 -10.55 10.60
N GLU A 445 -23.84 -10.43 9.27
CA GLU A 445 -23.06 -11.38 8.46
C GLU A 445 -21.58 -11.38 8.87
N ALA A 446 -20.98 -10.20 9.08
CA ALA A 446 -19.59 -10.09 9.54
C ALA A 446 -19.39 -10.73 10.92
N THR A 447 -20.29 -10.45 11.87
CA THR A 447 -20.27 -11.02 13.23
C THR A 447 -20.44 -12.56 13.21
N VAL A 448 -21.24 -13.10 12.28
CA VAL A 448 -21.37 -14.55 12.08
C VAL A 448 -20.02 -15.15 11.67
N GLN A 449 -19.25 -14.49 10.81
CA GLN A 449 -17.92 -14.97 10.42
C GLN A 449 -16.90 -14.87 11.56
N GLU A 450 -17.01 -13.87 12.43
CA GLU A 450 -16.22 -13.82 13.67
C GLU A 450 -16.49 -15.03 14.56
N ILE A 451 -17.77 -15.39 14.79
CA ILE A 451 -18.14 -16.55 15.61
C ILE A 451 -17.58 -17.84 15.01
N LYS A 452 -17.74 -18.04 13.69
CA LYS A 452 -17.19 -19.21 13.00
C LYS A 452 -15.68 -19.29 13.16
N THR A 453 -14.98 -18.18 12.98
CA THR A 453 -13.52 -18.09 13.17
C THR A 453 -13.14 -18.49 14.59
N ALA A 454 -13.81 -17.92 15.59
CA ALA A 454 -13.52 -18.20 17.00
C ALA A 454 -13.81 -19.67 17.37
N GLN A 455 -14.87 -20.27 16.82
CA GLN A 455 -15.18 -21.69 17.00
C GLN A 455 -14.13 -22.61 16.38
N VAL A 456 -13.71 -22.33 15.14
CA VAL A 456 -12.67 -23.09 14.43
C VAL A 456 -11.35 -23.08 15.21
N LEU A 457 -11.00 -21.93 15.79
CA LEU A 457 -9.75 -21.76 16.53
C LEU A 457 -9.85 -22.17 18.01
N GLY A 458 -11.00 -22.68 18.46
CA GLY A 458 -11.20 -23.13 19.84
C GLY A 458 -11.19 -22.00 20.87
N TYR A 459 -11.48 -20.77 20.47
CA TYR A 459 -11.58 -19.63 21.39
C TYR A 459 -12.80 -19.76 22.31
N GLN A 460 -12.79 -19.02 23.42
CA GLN A 460 -13.96 -18.97 24.30
C GLN A 460 -15.00 -17.99 23.76
N SER A 461 -16.28 -18.28 24.02
CA SER A 461 -17.40 -17.43 23.59
C SER A 461 -17.29 -15.97 24.06
N THR A 462 -16.56 -15.71 25.16
CA THR A 462 -16.27 -14.37 25.69
C THR A 462 -15.40 -13.50 24.77
N ALA A 463 -14.76 -14.08 23.75
CA ALA A 463 -14.03 -13.33 22.73
C ALA A 463 -14.98 -12.47 21.87
N ILE A 464 -16.21 -12.92 21.62
CA ILE A 464 -17.17 -12.28 20.71
C ILE A 464 -18.08 -11.27 21.44
N THR A 465 -18.20 -11.34 22.76
CA THR A 465 -19.17 -10.54 23.54
C THR A 465 -18.92 -9.03 23.55
N LYS A 466 -17.87 -8.56 22.87
CA LYS A 466 -17.52 -7.13 22.74
C LYS A 466 -18.09 -6.46 21.48
N SER A 467 -18.65 -7.23 20.54
CA SER A 467 -19.23 -6.65 19.31
C SER A 467 -20.49 -5.83 19.65
N PRO A 468 -20.54 -4.53 19.28
CA PRO A 468 -21.72 -3.69 19.55
C PRO A 468 -22.97 -4.18 18.81
N TYR A 469 -22.81 -4.96 17.74
CA TYR A 469 -23.90 -5.48 16.90
C TYR A 469 -24.53 -6.77 17.43
N PHE A 470 -23.92 -7.39 18.45
CA PHE A 470 -24.42 -8.65 19.04
C PHE A 470 -25.92 -8.61 19.39
N LYS A 471 -26.39 -7.48 19.95
CA LYS A 471 -27.80 -7.33 20.38
C LYS A 471 -28.77 -7.16 19.22
N LEU A 472 -28.29 -6.82 18.02
CA LEU A 472 -29.10 -6.52 16.85
C LEU A 472 -29.37 -7.75 15.97
N CYS A 473 -28.65 -8.85 16.19
CA CYS A 473 -28.53 -9.96 15.27
C CYS A 473 -29.10 -11.26 15.84
N ASP A 474 -30.31 -11.67 15.41
CA ASP A 474 -31.00 -12.84 15.94
C ASP A 474 -30.21 -14.14 15.71
N ASP A 475 -29.61 -14.29 14.51
CA ASP A 475 -28.76 -15.45 14.18
C ASP A 475 -27.50 -15.52 15.04
N VAL A 476 -26.87 -14.37 15.29
CA VAL A 476 -25.69 -14.26 16.18
C VAL A 476 -26.06 -14.66 17.60
N GLN A 477 -27.20 -14.18 18.11
CA GLN A 477 -27.69 -14.55 19.44
C GLN A 477 -27.95 -16.06 19.55
N LYS A 478 -28.60 -16.64 18.54
CA LYS A 478 -28.85 -18.08 18.47
C LYS A 478 -27.55 -18.89 18.45
N MET A 479 -26.63 -18.55 17.56
CA MET A 479 -25.32 -19.23 17.46
C MET A 479 -24.55 -19.16 18.78
N MET A 480 -24.64 -18.04 19.49
CA MET A 480 -23.95 -17.83 20.75
C MET A 480 -24.59 -18.58 21.92
N ALA A 481 -25.91 -18.67 21.97
CA ALA A 481 -26.62 -19.52 22.92
C ALA A 481 -26.23 -20.99 22.72
N GLU A 482 -26.31 -21.48 21.47
CA GLU A 482 -25.94 -22.85 21.13
C GLU A 482 -24.47 -23.17 21.47
N TRP A 483 -23.57 -22.22 21.25
CA TRP A 483 -22.16 -22.39 21.57
C TRP A 483 -21.92 -22.49 23.08
N LYS A 484 -22.54 -21.62 23.88
CA LYS A 484 -22.45 -21.68 25.35
C LYS A 484 -23.02 -23.01 25.88
N ASP A 485 -24.15 -23.46 25.35
CA ASP A 485 -24.77 -24.72 25.75
C ASP A 485 -23.92 -25.94 25.39
N ARG A 486 -23.23 -25.91 24.24
CA ARG A 486 -22.25 -26.96 23.89
C ARG A 486 -21.06 -26.96 24.86
N ALA A 487 -20.47 -25.79 25.12
CA ALA A 487 -19.33 -25.67 26.03
C ALA A 487 -19.67 -26.14 27.46
N LEU A 488 -20.86 -25.80 27.97
CA LEU A 488 -21.34 -26.26 29.26
C LEU A 488 -21.49 -27.78 29.30
N ARG A 489 -22.12 -28.38 28.27
CA ARG A 489 -22.28 -29.83 28.16
C ARG A 489 -20.94 -30.57 28.13
N GLU A 490 -19.98 -30.07 27.36
CA GLU A 490 -18.62 -30.64 27.31
C GLU A 490 -17.85 -30.48 28.62
N GLY A 491 -18.02 -29.35 29.31
CA GLY A 491 -17.45 -29.12 30.64
C GLY A 491 -17.99 -30.09 31.67
N LEU A 492 -19.31 -30.30 31.68
CA LEU A 492 -19.99 -31.27 32.57
C LEU A 492 -19.55 -32.71 32.26
N LYS A 493 -19.43 -33.10 30.99
CA LYS A 493 -18.88 -34.41 30.61
C LYS A 493 -17.47 -34.62 31.15
N ARG A 494 -16.57 -33.64 30.92
CA ARG A 494 -15.19 -33.68 31.42
C ARG A 494 -15.10 -33.71 32.95
N ALA A 495 -16.02 -33.06 33.65
CA ALA A 495 -16.09 -33.10 35.11
C ALA A 495 -16.50 -34.49 35.63
N ASN A 496 -17.45 -35.14 34.96
CA ASN A 496 -17.91 -36.48 35.30
C ASN A 496 -16.93 -37.60 34.92
N GLU A 497 -16.01 -37.33 34.00
CA GLU A 497 -14.98 -38.28 33.53
C GLU A 497 -13.64 -38.16 34.31
N ARG A 498 -13.50 -37.20 35.23
CA ARG A 498 -12.32 -37.11 36.10
C ARG A 498 -12.39 -38.18 37.19
N PRO A 499 -11.41 -39.09 37.31
CA PRO A 499 -11.33 -40.00 38.45
C PRO A 499 -11.20 -39.17 39.74
N GLU A 500 -12.00 -39.50 40.75
CA GLU A 500 -11.79 -38.99 42.11
C GLU A 500 -10.34 -39.29 42.51
N ARG A 501 -9.59 -38.24 42.87
CA ARG A 501 -8.23 -38.36 43.40
C ARG A 501 -8.27 -38.58 44.90
#